data_AF-A0A8C3SS48-F1
#
_entry.id   AF-A0A8C3SS48-F1
#
_cell.length_a   1.000
_cell.length_b   1.000
_cell.length_c   1.000
_cell.angle_alpha   90.00
_cell.angle_beta   90.00
_cell.angle_gamma   90.00
#
_symmetry.space_group_name_H-M   'P 1'
#
loop_
_entity.id
_entity.type
_entity.pdbx_description
1 polymer ?
#
loop_
_entity_poly.entity_id
_entity_poly.type
_entity_poly.pdbx_seq_one_letter_code
_entity_poly.pdbx_strand_id
1 'polypeptide(L)'
;TGIRKKLGVATILISLRSRLGPPLPSREPSSGPGAAPLRVPCAEHWPGRVMFTALFTALAGLLLLPLLLHLACPYLFRDLRFFLKVARVLHRVRSYAARSPPRTILELFTERARRAPRKPLVLFREEVHTYEQVDKRSSQVARALREHAGLQQGDCLALFMGNEPAYIWIWLGLAKLGCAMACLNCHIRAKSLLHCFQCSGAKVLLAAPELKAAVEEILPALKEENVRVFYLSRTSDTEGVDSFIDKMEVVSDEPIPHSWRSNVNSKSPAMYIYTSGTTGLPKAAVITHERILLGCGLFFTSVLTSEDIVYNTLPLYHGAALLGVHGCIMQGATLALRSKFSASQFWVDCRKYNATVILYIGELLRYLCNVPKVISSIVQRLQLGNSSSTEMVYPCAISPSTPQHKRKKGGAFGRGRKRMGHVGAKPLFLC
;
A
#
# COMPACT_ATOMS: atom_id res chain seq x y z
N THR A 1 -31.65 2.83 -22.87
CA THR A 1 -32.67 2.04 -22.13
C THR A 1 -32.65 2.52 -20.67
N GLY A 2 -33.32 3.61 -20.32
CA GLY A 2 -34.77 3.76 -20.43
C GLY A 2 -35.38 3.52 -19.05
N ILE A 3 -35.23 4.52 -18.17
CA ILE A 3 -36.14 4.95 -17.11
C ILE A 3 -37.14 3.88 -16.65
N ARG A 4 -36.89 3.22 -15.52
CA ARG A 4 -37.92 2.63 -14.61
C ARG A 4 -37.23 2.00 -13.40
N LYS A 5 -37.11 2.78 -12.32
CA LYS A 5 -37.07 2.33 -10.91
C LYS A 5 -36.89 3.55 -9.98
N LYS A 6 -37.84 4.48 -10.09
CA LYS A 6 -38.13 5.49 -9.06
C LYS A 6 -39.65 5.64 -9.00
N LEU A 7 -40.31 4.72 -8.30
CA LEU A 7 -41.66 4.93 -7.76
C LEU A 7 -41.92 3.78 -6.78
N GLY A 8 -41.57 3.99 -5.52
CA GLY A 8 -41.73 2.97 -4.47
C GLY A 8 -41.89 3.56 -3.07
N VAL A 9 -42.22 4.85 -2.97
CA VAL A 9 -42.41 5.54 -1.66
C VAL A 9 -43.72 6.36 -1.63
N ALA A 10 -44.45 6.49 -2.74
CA ALA A 10 -45.69 7.27 -2.79
C ALA A 10 -47.00 6.49 -2.52
N THR A 11 -46.95 5.16 -2.36
CA THR A 11 -48.19 4.33 -2.34
C THR A 11 -48.73 4.03 -0.92
N ILE A 12 -48.08 4.48 0.15
CA ILE A 12 -48.56 4.19 1.52
C ILE A 12 -49.55 5.25 2.04
N LEU A 13 -49.67 6.41 1.39
CA LEU A 13 -50.56 7.50 1.85
C LEU A 13 -51.98 7.50 1.27
N ILE A 14 -52.34 6.55 0.41
CA ILE A 14 -53.69 6.49 -0.20
C ILE A 14 -54.59 5.41 0.48
N SER A 15 -54.04 4.50 1.28
CA SER A 15 -54.83 3.40 1.87
C SER A 15 -55.52 3.71 3.21
N LEU A 16 -55.42 4.94 3.73
CA LEU A 16 -56.04 5.36 5.00
C LEU A 16 -57.29 6.25 4.83
N ARG A 17 -57.72 6.49 3.58
CA ARG A 17 -58.92 7.31 3.29
C ARG A 17 -60.21 6.51 3.10
N SER A 18 -60.19 5.19 3.27
CA SER A 18 -61.35 4.30 3.06
C SER A 18 -62.03 3.80 4.35
N ARG A 19 -61.73 4.38 5.51
CA ARG A 19 -62.41 4.08 6.80
C ARG A 19 -63.16 5.29 7.39
N LEU A 20 -63.87 6.04 6.57
CA LEU A 20 -64.90 6.97 7.05
C LEU A 20 -66.15 6.71 6.21
N GLY A 21 -67.21 6.26 6.88
CA GLY A 21 -68.50 5.92 6.28
C GLY A 21 -69.21 7.12 5.64
N PRO A 22 -70.31 6.87 4.90
CA PRO A 22 -71.01 7.91 4.16
C PRO A 22 -71.66 8.96 5.09
N PRO A 23 -71.83 10.21 4.62
CA PRO A 23 -72.46 11.26 5.41
C PRO A 23 -73.99 11.02 5.52
N LEU A 24 -74.53 11.25 6.72
CA LEU A 24 -75.98 11.27 6.99
C LEU A 24 -76.65 12.48 6.30
N PRO A 25 -77.94 12.37 5.94
CA PRO A 25 -78.63 13.39 5.17
C PRO A 25 -78.95 14.64 6.01
N SER A 26 -78.90 15.78 5.32
CA SER A 26 -79.26 17.12 5.78
C SER A 26 -80.73 17.23 6.22
N ARG A 27 -80.96 17.64 7.47
CA ARG A 27 -82.25 18.18 7.93
C ARG A 27 -82.18 19.71 7.92
N GLU A 28 -83.12 20.33 7.21
CA GLU A 28 -83.39 21.78 7.26
C GLU A 28 -83.94 22.20 8.63
N PRO A 29 -83.68 23.44 9.11
CA PRO A 29 -84.35 24.01 10.27
C PRO A 29 -85.37 25.10 9.89
N SER A 30 -86.62 24.95 10.32
CA SER A 30 -87.60 26.02 10.56
C SER A 30 -88.58 25.49 11.63
N SER A 31 -89.09 26.19 12.64
CA SER A 31 -89.09 27.59 13.13
C SER A 31 -89.30 27.54 14.67
N GLY A 32 -88.96 28.60 15.42
CA GLY A 32 -88.65 28.61 16.88
C GLY A 32 -89.82 28.56 17.89
N PRO A 33 -89.72 29.16 19.11
CA PRO A 33 -88.64 30.00 19.68
C PRO A 33 -88.09 29.53 21.05
N GLY A 34 -86.88 29.99 21.40
CA GLY A 34 -86.45 30.09 22.81
C GLY A 34 -85.18 29.35 23.19
N ALA A 35 -84.00 29.82 22.76
CA ALA A 35 -82.74 29.61 23.48
C ALA A 35 -81.67 30.60 23.01
N ALA A 36 -80.97 31.21 23.97
CA ALA A 36 -79.96 32.25 23.77
C ALA A 36 -78.77 31.79 22.90
N PRO A 37 -78.11 32.70 22.14
CA PRO A 37 -76.99 32.34 21.29
C PRO A 37 -75.72 32.15 22.14
N LEU A 38 -75.23 30.91 22.21
CA LEU A 38 -73.85 30.61 22.64
C LEU A 38 -72.89 31.12 21.54
N ARG A 39 -72.13 32.18 21.84
CA ARG A 39 -70.99 32.60 21.03
C ARG A 39 -69.93 31.49 21.04
N VAL A 40 -69.73 30.83 19.89
CA VAL A 40 -68.54 30.01 19.66
C VAL A 40 -67.40 30.96 19.29
N PRO A 41 -66.25 30.98 19.99
CA PRO A 41 -65.13 31.82 19.59
C PRO A 41 -64.60 31.34 18.24
N CYS A 42 -64.49 32.27 17.28
CA CYS A 42 -63.80 32.05 16.03
C CYS A 42 -62.36 31.61 16.36
N ALA A 43 -61.98 30.40 15.95
CA ALA A 43 -60.64 29.87 16.17
C ALA A 43 -59.63 30.77 15.47
N GLU A 44 -58.96 31.62 16.24
CA GLU A 44 -57.81 32.40 15.81
C GLU A 44 -56.80 31.47 15.13
N HIS A 45 -56.66 31.60 13.82
CA HIS A 45 -55.59 30.99 13.05
C HIS A 45 -54.27 31.58 13.55
N TRP A 46 -53.62 30.91 14.49
CA TRP A 46 -52.33 31.32 15.03
C TRP A 46 -51.23 30.85 14.06
N PRO A 47 -50.62 31.73 13.24
CA PRO A 47 -49.58 31.34 12.27
C PRO A 47 -48.36 30.68 12.93
N GLY A 48 -48.16 30.89 14.24
CA GLY A 48 -47.09 30.26 15.01
C GLY A 48 -47.21 28.73 15.09
N ARG A 49 -48.41 28.15 15.26
CA ARG A 49 -48.54 26.69 15.47
C ARG A 49 -48.16 25.87 14.22
N VAL A 50 -48.47 26.37 13.04
CA VAL A 50 -48.09 25.75 11.76
C VAL A 50 -46.58 25.84 11.53
N MET A 51 -45.97 26.97 11.87
CA MET A 51 -44.52 27.14 11.78
C MET A 51 -43.77 26.21 12.75
N PHE A 52 -44.24 26.08 14.00
CA PHE A 52 -43.64 25.15 14.98
C PHE A 52 -43.76 23.69 14.55
N THR A 53 -44.91 23.25 14.03
CA THR A 53 -45.09 21.88 13.55
C THR A 53 -44.25 21.58 12.30
N ALA A 54 -44.13 22.54 11.38
CA ALA A 54 -43.23 22.42 10.23
C ALA A 54 -41.75 22.32 10.66
N LEU A 55 -41.33 23.11 11.65
CA LEU A 55 -39.98 23.07 12.18
C LEU A 55 -39.68 21.74 12.89
N PHE A 56 -40.60 21.25 13.73
CA PHE A 56 -40.46 19.98 14.45
C PHE A 56 -40.43 18.77 13.51
N THR A 57 -41.27 18.75 12.47
CA THR A 57 -41.28 17.68 11.46
C THR A 57 -40.02 17.70 10.60
N ALA A 58 -39.51 18.88 10.22
CA ALA A 58 -38.23 19.01 9.55
C ALA A 58 -37.06 18.53 10.44
N LEU A 59 -37.06 18.89 11.72
CA LEU A 59 -36.04 18.45 12.68
C LEU A 59 -36.09 16.93 12.88
N ALA A 60 -37.28 16.35 13.06
CA ALA A 60 -37.47 14.91 13.19
C ALA A 60 -37.02 14.16 11.92
N GLY A 61 -37.33 14.71 10.73
CA GLY A 61 -36.85 14.19 9.46
C GLY A 61 -35.32 14.21 9.35
N LEU A 62 -34.69 15.32 9.75
CA LEU A 62 -33.23 15.46 9.81
C LEU A 62 -32.58 14.49 10.81
N LEU A 63 -33.21 14.24 11.95
CA LEU A 63 -32.73 13.30 12.97
C LEU A 63 -32.91 11.83 12.54
N LEU A 64 -33.96 11.51 11.77
CA LEU A 64 -34.19 10.17 11.22
C LEU A 64 -33.42 9.90 9.92
N LEU A 65 -32.97 10.94 9.22
CA LEU A 65 -32.25 10.84 7.95
C LEU A 65 -30.99 9.95 8.03
N PRO A 66 -30.10 10.04 9.05
CA PRO A 66 -28.96 9.14 9.18
C PRO A 66 -29.37 7.67 9.34
N LEU A 67 -30.46 7.41 10.07
CA LEU A 67 -31.00 6.06 10.25
C LEU A 67 -31.57 5.52 8.94
N LEU A 68 -32.36 6.33 8.22
CA LEU A 68 -32.90 5.97 6.90
C LEU A 68 -31.79 5.76 5.86
N LEU A 69 -30.75 6.61 5.87
CA LEU A 69 -29.57 6.45 5.02
C LEU A 69 -28.76 5.21 5.39
N HIS A 70 -28.66 4.86 6.68
CA HIS A 70 -28.00 3.63 7.11
C HIS A 70 -28.80 2.38 6.73
N LEU A 71 -30.13 2.42 6.79
CA LEU A 71 -30.99 1.33 6.35
C LEU A 71 -30.97 1.16 4.81
N ALA A 72 -30.99 2.27 4.06
CA ALA A 72 -30.95 2.24 2.60
C ALA A 72 -29.55 1.98 2.02
N CYS A 73 -28.50 2.45 2.70
CA CYS A 73 -27.10 2.38 2.30
C CYS A 73 -26.20 2.10 3.52
N PRO A 74 -26.15 0.84 4.01
CA PRO A 74 -25.46 0.49 5.26
C PRO A 74 -23.97 0.84 5.28
N TYR A 75 -23.34 0.92 4.11
CA TYR A 75 -21.91 1.23 3.97
C TYR A 75 -21.61 2.71 3.75
N LEU A 76 -22.60 3.58 3.53
CA LEU A 76 -22.39 4.99 3.12
C LEU A 76 -21.45 5.75 4.07
N PHE A 77 -21.66 5.64 5.39
CA PHE A 77 -20.81 6.33 6.37
C PHE A 77 -19.42 5.69 6.49
N ARG A 78 -19.30 4.39 6.28
CA ARG A 78 -18.00 3.70 6.26
C ARG A 78 -17.18 4.14 5.05
N ASP A 79 -17.82 4.18 3.88
CA ASP A 79 -17.23 4.60 2.63
C ASP A 79 -16.84 6.08 2.69
N LEU A 80 -17.72 6.95 3.21
CA LEU A 80 -17.42 8.37 3.39
C LEU A 80 -16.22 8.58 4.31
N ARG A 81 -16.13 7.86 5.45
CA ARG A 81 -14.95 7.92 6.33
C ARG A 81 -13.69 7.45 5.62
N PHE A 82 -13.77 6.39 4.81
CA PHE A 82 -12.66 5.91 4.00
C PHE A 82 -12.22 6.95 2.97
N PHE A 83 -13.14 7.51 2.19
CA PHE A 83 -12.85 8.55 1.20
C PHE A 83 -12.26 9.81 1.85
N LEU A 84 -12.75 10.23 3.01
CA LEU A 84 -12.17 11.35 3.77
C LEU A 84 -10.74 11.04 4.23
N LYS A 85 -10.46 9.81 4.70
CA LYS A 85 -9.09 9.38 5.04
C LYS A 85 -8.18 9.44 3.80
N VAL A 86 -8.61 8.84 2.69
CA VAL A 86 -7.85 8.84 1.42
C VAL A 86 -7.61 10.27 0.94
N ALA A 87 -8.62 11.15 0.99
CA ALA A 87 -8.48 12.55 0.60
C ALA A 87 -7.44 13.29 1.46
N ARG A 88 -7.45 13.08 2.79
CA ARG A 88 -6.44 13.65 3.70
C ARG A 88 -5.03 13.15 3.39
N VAL A 89 -4.90 11.86 3.09
CA VAL A 89 -3.62 11.25 2.68
C VAL A 89 -3.12 11.84 1.37
N LEU A 90 -3.97 11.90 0.34
CA LEU A 90 -3.62 12.49 -0.94
C LEU A 90 -3.22 13.96 -0.79
N HIS A 91 -3.95 14.72 0.02
CA HIS A 91 -3.61 16.11 0.32
C HIS A 91 -2.24 16.22 1.01
N ARG A 92 -1.94 15.35 1.98
CA ARG A 92 -0.63 15.30 2.66
C ARG A 92 0.51 14.91 1.72
N VAL A 93 0.31 13.91 0.85
CA VAL A 93 1.32 13.50 -0.12
C VAL A 93 1.58 14.61 -1.14
N ARG A 94 0.53 15.26 -1.64
CA ARG A 94 0.65 16.42 -2.54
C ARG A 94 1.39 17.57 -1.87
N SER A 95 1.12 17.84 -0.59
CA SER A 95 1.83 18.90 0.14
C SER A 95 3.31 18.58 0.34
N TYR A 96 3.70 17.31 0.44
CA TYR A 96 5.12 16.92 0.46
C TYR A 96 5.78 17.10 -0.91
N ALA A 97 5.09 16.71 -1.98
CA ALA A 97 5.58 16.82 -3.35
C ALA A 97 5.68 18.28 -3.86
N ALA A 98 4.87 19.19 -3.31
CA ALA A 98 4.82 20.60 -3.68
C ALA A 98 5.83 21.50 -2.92
N ARG A 99 6.56 20.97 -1.94
CA ARG A 99 7.62 21.73 -1.25
C ARG A 99 8.81 21.96 -2.17
N SER A 100 9.59 23.01 -1.87
CA SER A 100 10.86 23.32 -2.53
C SER A 100 11.96 23.42 -1.46
N PRO A 101 12.83 22.40 -1.30
CA PRO A 101 12.86 21.12 -2.02
C PRO A 101 11.70 20.17 -1.61
N PRO A 102 11.32 19.20 -2.46
CA PRO A 102 10.25 18.27 -2.15
C PRO A 102 10.63 17.33 -1.00
N ARG A 103 9.66 16.99 -0.16
CA ARG A 103 9.88 16.04 0.94
C ARG A 103 9.71 14.61 0.45
N THR A 104 10.81 13.99 0.01
CA THR A 104 10.85 12.60 -0.50
C THR A 104 10.96 11.57 0.63
N ILE A 105 10.95 10.26 0.30
CA ILE A 105 11.24 9.21 1.30
C ILE A 105 12.63 9.38 1.90
N LEU A 106 13.62 9.87 1.15
CA LEU A 106 14.96 10.14 1.68
C LEU A 106 14.92 11.20 2.80
N GLU A 107 14.14 12.27 2.62
CA GLU A 107 13.99 13.30 3.64
C GLU A 107 13.32 12.74 4.89
N LEU A 108 12.29 11.90 4.71
CA LEU A 108 11.66 11.19 5.82
C LEU A 108 12.66 10.27 6.54
N PHE A 109 13.45 9.50 5.80
CA PHE A 109 14.49 8.63 6.35
C PHE A 109 15.52 9.41 7.17
N THR A 110 16.06 10.49 6.61
CA THR A 110 17.09 11.32 7.27
C THR A 110 16.55 11.96 8.55
N GLU A 111 15.29 12.41 8.52
CA GLU A 111 14.60 12.92 9.72
C GLU A 111 14.42 11.83 10.80
N ARG A 112 14.08 10.59 10.40
CA ARG A 112 13.98 9.46 11.34
C ARG A 112 15.34 9.10 11.93
N ALA A 113 16.40 9.06 11.11
CA ALA A 113 17.75 8.79 11.56
C ALA A 113 18.24 9.81 12.60
N ARG A 114 17.86 11.09 12.45
CA ARG A 114 18.17 12.11 13.45
C ARG A 114 17.32 12.01 14.72
N ARG A 115 16.02 11.70 14.58
CA ARG A 115 15.07 11.67 15.71
C ARG A 115 15.17 10.41 16.56
N ALA A 116 15.47 9.27 15.95
CA ALA A 116 15.51 7.97 16.60
C ALA A 116 16.70 7.13 16.06
N PRO A 117 17.95 7.58 16.25
CA PRO A 117 19.14 6.99 15.62
C PRO A 117 19.33 5.51 15.96
N ARG A 118 19.07 5.14 17.22
CA ARG A 118 19.24 3.77 17.75
C ARG A 118 18.06 2.84 17.44
N LYS A 119 16.99 3.35 16.83
CA LYS A 119 15.84 2.51 16.48
C LYS A 119 16.25 1.52 15.38
N PRO A 120 15.89 0.23 15.48
CA PRO A 120 16.06 -0.71 14.38
C PRO A 120 15.30 -0.25 13.13
N LEU A 121 15.97 -0.22 11.97
CA LEU A 121 15.29 -0.11 10.68
C LEU A 121 15.20 -1.47 10.00
N VAL A 122 16.27 -2.27 10.03
CA VAL A 122 16.31 -3.59 9.39
C VAL A 122 16.75 -4.64 10.41
N LEU A 123 15.95 -5.68 10.59
CA LEU A 123 16.34 -6.93 11.23
C LEU A 123 16.63 -7.94 10.13
N PHE A 124 17.80 -8.55 10.14
CA PHE A 124 18.20 -9.54 9.14
C PHE A 124 19.06 -10.62 9.77
N ARG A 125 18.54 -11.85 9.81
CA ARG A 125 19.17 -12.98 10.49
C ARG A 125 19.37 -12.67 11.99
N GLU A 126 20.60 -12.54 12.46
CA GLU A 126 20.98 -12.16 13.82
C GLU A 126 21.40 -10.68 13.91
N GLU A 127 21.44 -9.98 12.77
CA GLU A 127 21.90 -8.60 12.69
C GLU A 127 20.75 -7.61 12.87
N VAL A 128 21.08 -6.51 13.55
CA VAL A 128 20.20 -5.36 13.73
C VAL A 128 20.89 -4.15 13.11
N HIS A 129 20.26 -3.56 12.10
CA HIS A 129 20.72 -2.35 11.44
C HIS A 129 19.82 -1.19 11.86
N THR A 130 20.36 -0.27 12.65
CA THR A 130 19.63 0.92 13.12
C THR A 130 19.49 1.97 12.03
N TYR A 131 18.58 2.94 12.22
CA TYR A 131 18.45 4.06 11.29
C TYR A 131 19.79 4.82 11.12
N GLU A 132 20.55 5.03 12.20
CA GLU A 132 21.87 5.68 12.13
C GLU A 132 22.87 4.87 11.30
N GLN A 133 22.96 3.55 11.53
CA GLN A 133 23.90 2.69 10.80
C GLN A 133 23.57 2.63 9.31
N VAL A 134 22.28 2.57 8.96
CA VAL A 134 21.83 2.63 7.56
C VAL A 134 22.13 4.01 6.96
N ASP A 135 22.00 5.10 7.73
CA ASP A 135 22.27 6.45 7.25
C ASP A 135 23.76 6.66 6.94
N LYS A 136 24.64 6.20 7.84
CA LYS A 136 26.10 6.19 7.66
C LYS A 136 26.52 5.36 6.45
N ARG A 137 26.05 4.11 6.34
CA ARG A 137 26.35 3.26 5.19
C ARG A 137 25.83 3.83 3.87
N SER A 138 24.65 4.43 3.87
CA SER A 138 24.12 5.07 2.66
C SER A 138 24.92 6.32 2.25
N SER A 139 25.48 7.07 3.21
CA SER A 139 26.44 8.14 2.92
C SER A 139 27.72 7.58 2.29
N GLN A 140 28.28 6.49 2.83
CA GLN A 140 29.46 5.83 2.26
C GLN A 140 29.20 5.34 0.83
N VAL A 141 28.04 4.70 0.57
CA VAL A 141 27.65 4.32 -0.79
C VAL A 141 27.65 5.54 -1.71
N ALA A 142 27.01 6.63 -1.30
CA ALA A 142 26.91 7.83 -2.13
C ALA A 142 28.29 8.40 -2.48
N ARG A 143 29.20 8.51 -1.51
CA ARG A 143 30.58 8.99 -1.77
C ARG A 143 31.35 8.04 -2.66
N ALA A 144 31.35 6.75 -2.34
CA ALA A 144 32.08 5.74 -3.11
C ALA A 144 31.61 5.69 -4.57
N LEU A 145 30.29 5.75 -4.81
CA LEU A 145 29.73 5.78 -6.17
C LEU A 145 30.09 7.06 -6.93
N ARG A 146 30.07 8.21 -6.24
CA ARG A 146 30.47 9.47 -6.88
C ARG A 146 31.96 9.49 -7.22
N GLU A 147 32.81 9.07 -6.30
CA GLU A 147 34.28 9.14 -6.43
C GLU A 147 34.83 8.07 -7.37
N HIS A 148 34.34 6.84 -7.30
CA HIS A 148 34.91 5.72 -8.05
C HIS A 148 34.09 5.31 -9.28
N ALA A 149 32.78 5.57 -9.29
CA ALA A 149 31.91 5.26 -10.43
C ALA A 149 31.51 6.51 -11.23
N GLY A 150 31.85 7.72 -10.75
CA GLY A 150 31.56 8.98 -11.44
C GLY A 150 30.07 9.33 -11.51
N LEU A 151 29.22 8.72 -10.68
CA LEU A 151 27.79 8.98 -10.70
C LEU A 151 27.46 10.39 -10.23
N GLN A 152 26.60 11.05 -10.99
CA GLN A 152 26.08 12.39 -10.70
C GLN A 152 24.56 12.38 -10.66
N GLN A 153 24.00 13.44 -10.11
CA GLN A 153 22.56 13.62 -10.06
C GLN A 153 21.91 13.43 -11.45
N GLY A 154 20.83 12.64 -11.50
CA GLY A 154 20.11 12.31 -12.73
C GLY A 154 20.60 11.05 -13.42
N ASP A 155 21.76 10.50 -13.03
CA ASP A 155 22.23 9.22 -13.51
C ASP A 155 21.43 8.05 -12.94
N CYS A 156 21.65 6.86 -13.51
CA CYS A 156 21.03 5.62 -13.09
C CYS A 156 22.09 4.55 -12.81
N LEU A 157 21.91 3.81 -11.72
CA LEU A 157 22.66 2.60 -11.40
C LEU A 157 21.73 1.39 -11.48
N ALA A 158 22.16 0.35 -12.17
CA ALA A 158 21.48 -0.94 -12.18
C ALA A 158 21.98 -1.81 -11.03
N LEU A 159 21.06 -2.22 -10.16
CA LEU A 159 21.35 -3.03 -8.99
C LEU A 159 20.88 -4.47 -9.24
N PHE A 160 21.82 -5.40 -9.25
CA PHE A 160 21.59 -6.82 -9.50
C PHE A 160 21.96 -7.65 -8.27
N MET A 161 21.01 -7.82 -7.36
CA MET A 161 21.22 -8.56 -6.11
C MET A 161 19.91 -9.11 -5.54
N GLY A 162 20.03 -10.10 -4.66
CA GLY A 162 18.91 -10.63 -3.88
C GLY A 162 18.53 -9.73 -2.69
N ASN A 163 17.70 -10.28 -1.80
CA ASN A 163 17.32 -9.60 -0.57
C ASN A 163 18.47 -9.64 0.44
N GLU A 164 19.16 -8.52 0.57
CA GLU A 164 20.16 -8.28 1.61
C GLU A 164 19.95 -6.86 2.16
N PRO A 165 20.32 -6.58 3.42
CA PRO A 165 20.22 -5.22 3.99
C PRO A 165 20.92 -4.16 3.13
N ALA A 166 21.97 -4.56 2.41
CA ALA A 166 22.69 -3.70 1.48
C ALA A 166 21.85 -3.10 0.36
N TYR A 167 20.79 -3.78 -0.06
CA TYR A 167 19.84 -3.25 -1.03
C TYR A 167 19.27 -1.90 -0.57
N ILE A 168 18.99 -1.76 0.73
CA ILE A 168 18.32 -0.59 1.31
C ILE A 168 19.28 0.60 1.41
N TRP A 169 20.50 0.40 1.94
CA TRP A 169 21.46 1.51 2.01
C TRP A 169 22.07 1.86 0.66
N ILE A 170 22.14 0.93 -0.30
CA ILE A 170 22.51 1.25 -1.69
C ILE A 170 21.47 2.16 -2.32
N TRP A 171 20.19 1.78 -2.22
CA TRP A 171 19.09 2.62 -2.72
C TRP A 171 19.08 4.01 -2.06
N LEU A 172 19.23 4.09 -0.74
CA LEU A 172 19.31 5.36 -0.03
C LEU A 172 20.53 6.17 -0.45
N GLY A 173 21.69 5.53 -0.70
CA GLY A 173 22.89 6.19 -1.19
C GLY A 173 22.70 6.80 -2.59
N LEU A 174 22.06 6.06 -3.50
CA LEU A 174 21.66 6.59 -4.81
C LEU A 174 20.68 7.76 -4.67
N ALA A 175 19.71 7.67 -3.77
CA ALA A 175 18.81 8.78 -3.49
C ALA A 175 19.55 10.01 -2.94
N LYS A 176 20.59 9.83 -2.10
CA LYS A 176 21.45 10.92 -1.61
C LYS A 176 22.25 11.58 -2.74
N LEU A 177 22.64 10.83 -3.77
CA LEU A 177 23.22 11.36 -5.01
C LEU A 177 22.19 11.97 -5.97
N GLY A 178 20.89 11.72 -5.74
CA GLY A 178 19.85 12.07 -6.69
C GLY A 178 19.91 11.24 -7.98
N CYS A 179 20.43 10.01 -7.87
CA CYS A 179 20.44 9.00 -8.93
C CYS A 179 19.23 8.08 -8.80
N ALA A 180 18.76 7.56 -9.93
CA ALA A 180 17.74 6.51 -9.96
C ALA A 180 18.39 5.12 -9.78
N MET A 181 17.63 4.17 -9.23
CA MET A 181 18.04 2.78 -9.11
C MET A 181 17.21 1.87 -10.04
N ALA A 182 17.86 1.16 -10.95
CA ALA A 182 17.21 0.12 -11.74
C ALA A 182 17.27 -1.24 -11.03
N CYS A 183 16.10 -1.76 -10.68
CA CYS A 183 15.94 -2.96 -9.86
C CYS A 183 15.98 -4.23 -10.71
N LEU A 184 17.16 -4.80 -10.97
CA LEU A 184 17.29 -6.00 -11.79
C LEU A 184 16.87 -7.26 -11.02
N ASN A 185 16.08 -8.12 -11.67
CA ASN A 185 15.66 -9.40 -11.10
C ASN A 185 16.85 -10.37 -11.07
N CYS A 186 17.30 -10.79 -9.88
CA CYS A 186 18.47 -11.65 -9.72
C CYS A 186 18.38 -13.06 -10.35
N HIS A 187 17.24 -13.45 -10.92
CA HIS A 187 17.03 -14.72 -11.63
C HIS A 187 17.11 -14.62 -13.16
N ILE A 188 17.18 -13.42 -13.74
CA ILE A 188 17.31 -13.27 -15.20
C ILE A 188 18.78 -13.42 -15.63
N ARG A 189 19.01 -13.87 -16.87
CA ARG A 189 20.33 -14.22 -17.40
C ARG A 189 20.49 -13.72 -18.85
N ALA A 190 21.73 -13.74 -19.33
CA ALA A 190 22.11 -13.47 -20.71
C ALA A 190 21.36 -12.27 -21.34
N LYS A 191 20.79 -12.45 -22.54
CA LYS A 191 20.12 -11.39 -23.31
C LYS A 191 19.01 -10.67 -22.53
N SER A 192 18.28 -11.37 -21.67
CA SER A 192 17.23 -10.74 -20.86
C SER A 192 17.79 -9.83 -19.77
N LEU A 193 18.92 -10.22 -19.17
CA LEU A 193 19.63 -9.37 -18.20
C LEU A 193 20.19 -8.11 -18.88
N LEU A 194 20.88 -8.29 -20.01
CA LEU A 194 21.44 -7.20 -20.80
C LEU A 194 20.35 -6.22 -21.27
N HIS A 195 19.23 -6.76 -21.78
CA HIS A 195 18.09 -5.93 -22.19
C HIS A 195 17.54 -5.09 -21.03
N CYS A 196 17.33 -5.70 -19.86
CA CYS A 196 16.87 -4.97 -18.68
C CYS A 196 17.85 -3.85 -18.32
N PHE A 197 19.15 -4.15 -18.26
CA PHE A 197 20.19 -3.15 -18.01
C PHE A 197 20.08 -1.97 -18.99
N GLN A 198 20.10 -2.24 -20.30
CA GLN A 198 20.03 -1.23 -21.36
C GLN A 198 18.76 -0.38 -21.29
N CYS A 199 17.61 -0.97 -20.97
CA CYS A 199 16.34 -0.23 -20.84
C CYS A 199 16.32 0.83 -19.75
N SER A 200 17.22 0.75 -18.76
CA SER A 200 17.30 1.75 -17.69
C SER A 200 18.18 2.95 -18.01
N GLY A 201 19.01 2.88 -19.06
CA GLY A 201 20.04 3.88 -19.32
C GLY A 201 21.09 3.97 -18.20
N ALA A 202 21.28 2.91 -17.42
CA ALA A 202 22.26 2.88 -16.35
C ALA A 202 23.70 2.93 -16.90
N LYS A 203 24.58 3.67 -16.21
CA LYS A 203 26.01 3.75 -16.52
C LYS A 203 26.86 2.78 -15.69
N VAL A 204 26.27 2.27 -14.62
CA VAL A 204 26.93 1.44 -13.61
C VAL A 204 26.06 0.22 -13.33
N LEU A 205 26.69 -0.95 -13.31
CA LEU A 205 26.10 -2.19 -12.81
C LEU A 205 26.77 -2.52 -11.46
N LEU A 206 25.99 -2.56 -10.39
CA LEU A 206 26.43 -3.09 -9.09
C LEU A 206 25.75 -4.44 -8.86
N ALA A 207 26.54 -5.50 -8.75
CA ALA A 207 26.05 -6.87 -8.62
C ALA A 207 26.51 -7.52 -7.32
N ALA A 208 25.67 -8.41 -6.77
CA ALA A 208 26.08 -9.26 -5.67
C ALA A 208 27.08 -10.33 -6.15
N PRO A 209 28.09 -10.70 -5.34
CA PRO A 209 29.16 -11.62 -5.76
C PRO A 209 28.64 -13.00 -6.16
N GLU A 210 27.55 -13.49 -5.55
CA GLU A 210 26.93 -14.77 -5.90
C GLU A 210 26.29 -14.79 -7.30
N LEU A 211 26.17 -13.63 -7.96
CA LEU A 211 25.65 -13.50 -9.32
C LEU A 211 26.77 -13.31 -10.36
N LYS A 212 28.05 -13.51 -9.97
CA LYS A 212 29.23 -13.39 -10.82
C LYS A 212 29.06 -14.01 -12.21
N ALA A 213 28.69 -15.29 -12.29
CA ALA A 213 28.54 -16.01 -13.56
C ALA A 213 27.56 -15.32 -14.52
N ALA A 214 26.44 -14.80 -14.00
CA ALA A 214 25.45 -14.08 -14.81
C ALA A 214 25.94 -12.72 -15.31
N VAL A 215 26.84 -12.08 -14.57
CA VAL A 215 27.49 -10.83 -14.98
C VAL A 215 28.53 -11.11 -16.06
N GLU A 216 29.35 -12.15 -15.89
CA GLU A 216 30.38 -12.53 -16.86
C GLU A 216 29.80 -12.89 -18.23
N GLU A 217 28.61 -13.51 -18.27
CA GLU A 217 27.86 -13.78 -19.52
C GLU A 217 27.58 -12.51 -20.36
N ILE A 218 27.35 -11.36 -19.72
CA ILE A 218 27.02 -10.10 -20.41
C ILE A 218 28.14 -9.06 -20.38
N LEU A 219 29.22 -9.35 -19.66
CA LEU A 219 30.34 -8.43 -19.44
C LEU A 219 30.98 -7.92 -20.75
N PRO A 220 31.16 -8.73 -21.81
CA PRO A 220 31.69 -8.22 -23.08
C PRO A 220 30.86 -7.07 -23.66
N ALA A 221 29.52 -7.22 -23.68
CA ALA A 221 28.61 -6.18 -24.16
C ALA A 221 28.63 -4.93 -23.25
N LEU A 222 28.72 -5.13 -21.93
CA LEU A 222 28.85 -4.01 -20.98
C LEU A 222 30.16 -3.23 -21.19
N LYS A 223 31.27 -3.93 -21.49
CA LYS A 223 32.57 -3.31 -21.79
C LYS A 223 32.52 -2.50 -23.08
N GLU A 224 31.89 -3.02 -24.13
CA GLU A 224 31.67 -2.30 -25.40
C GLU A 224 30.88 -1.00 -25.19
N GLU A 225 29.92 -1.00 -24.25
CA GLU A 225 29.13 0.18 -23.87
C GLU A 225 29.82 1.09 -22.82
N ASN A 226 31.07 0.83 -22.45
CA ASN A 226 31.81 1.55 -21.40
C ASN A 226 31.11 1.60 -20.03
N VAL A 227 30.37 0.55 -19.69
CA VAL A 227 29.68 0.42 -18.41
C VAL A 227 30.69 0.09 -17.31
N ARG A 228 30.63 0.81 -16.18
CA ARG A 228 31.39 0.44 -14.98
C ARG A 228 30.67 -0.67 -14.25
N VAL A 229 31.37 -1.78 -13.98
CA VAL A 229 30.81 -2.94 -13.30
C VAL A 229 31.49 -3.11 -11.95
N PHE A 230 30.70 -3.32 -10.91
CA PHE A 230 31.17 -3.54 -9.55
C PHE A 230 30.56 -4.81 -8.96
N TYR A 231 31.36 -5.57 -8.21
CA TYR A 231 30.86 -6.56 -7.26
C TYR A 231 30.77 -5.98 -5.86
N LEU A 232 29.67 -6.29 -5.16
CA LEU A 232 29.48 -5.96 -3.75
C LEU A 232 30.31 -6.89 -2.85
N SER A 233 31.63 -6.78 -2.97
CA SER A 233 32.66 -7.54 -2.27
C SER A 233 33.86 -6.63 -1.95
N ARG A 234 34.79 -7.10 -1.11
CA ARG A 234 36.06 -6.40 -0.82
C ARG A 234 37.14 -6.63 -1.87
N THR A 235 36.99 -7.68 -2.67
CA THR A 235 37.92 -8.07 -3.73
C THR A 235 37.13 -8.47 -4.97
N SER A 236 37.75 -8.33 -6.14
CA SER A 236 37.22 -8.80 -7.40
C SER A 236 38.30 -9.61 -8.11
N ASP A 237 37.92 -10.77 -8.63
CA ASP A 237 38.77 -11.70 -9.37
C ASP A 237 38.39 -11.74 -10.87
N THR A 238 37.44 -10.92 -11.30
CA THR A 238 37.01 -10.82 -12.71
C THR A 238 37.62 -9.57 -13.36
N GLU A 239 38.37 -9.76 -14.43
CA GLU A 239 39.01 -8.66 -15.17
C GLU A 239 37.97 -7.68 -15.74
N GLY A 240 38.14 -6.39 -15.42
CA GLY A 240 37.21 -5.32 -15.82
C GLY A 240 35.97 -5.20 -14.93
N VAL A 241 35.97 -5.86 -13.76
CA VAL A 241 34.97 -5.66 -12.71
C VAL A 241 35.69 -5.25 -11.43
N ASP A 242 35.30 -4.12 -10.84
CA ASP A 242 35.89 -3.60 -9.60
C ASP A 242 35.18 -4.16 -8.35
N SER A 243 35.87 -4.26 -7.22
CA SER A 243 35.22 -4.46 -5.92
C SER A 243 34.65 -3.14 -5.38
N PHE A 244 33.59 -3.20 -4.57
CA PHE A 244 32.89 -2.01 -4.06
C PHE A 244 32.96 -1.81 -2.55
N ILE A 245 33.06 -2.87 -1.74
CA ILE A 245 33.06 -2.74 -0.27
C ILE A 245 34.35 -2.04 0.21
N ASP A 246 35.49 -2.34 -0.40
CA ASP A 246 36.77 -1.67 -0.12
C ASP A 246 36.67 -0.15 -0.31
N LYS A 247 35.95 0.29 -1.35
CA LYS A 247 35.72 1.71 -1.65
C LYS A 247 34.80 2.37 -0.64
N MET A 248 33.78 1.65 -0.16
CA MET A 248 32.89 2.16 0.89
C MET A 248 33.60 2.32 2.23
N GLU A 249 34.54 1.44 2.56
CA GLU A 249 35.24 1.41 3.86
C GLU A 249 36.24 2.56 4.02
N VAL A 250 36.77 3.11 2.93
CA VAL A 250 37.78 4.19 2.95
C VAL A 250 37.20 5.60 2.85
N VAL A 251 35.92 5.73 2.52
CA VAL A 251 35.24 7.04 2.40
C VAL A 251 34.52 7.43 3.68
N SER A 252 34.33 8.74 3.87
CA SER A 252 33.62 9.30 5.03
C SER A 252 32.15 8.86 5.08
N ASP A 253 31.65 8.59 6.29
CA ASP A 253 30.23 8.31 6.57
C ASP A 253 29.42 9.57 6.91
N GLU A 254 30.05 10.75 6.91
CA GLU A 254 29.41 12.03 7.20
C GLU A 254 28.23 12.32 6.25
N PRO A 255 27.18 13.02 6.73
CA PRO A 255 26.02 13.35 5.92
C PRO A 255 26.36 14.00 4.58
N ILE A 256 25.66 13.55 3.53
CA ILE A 256 25.82 14.06 2.17
C ILE A 256 25.14 15.43 2.03
N PRO A 257 25.81 16.45 1.46
CA PRO A 257 25.22 17.77 1.30
C PRO A 257 24.09 17.75 0.26
N HIS A 258 23.04 18.52 0.52
CA HIS A 258 21.87 18.66 -0.38
C HIS A 258 22.27 19.13 -1.80
N SER A 259 23.37 19.88 -1.94
CA SER A 259 23.85 20.40 -3.23
C SER A 259 24.09 19.30 -4.26
N TRP A 260 24.44 18.09 -3.83
CA TRP A 260 24.68 16.93 -4.69
C TRP A 260 23.42 16.44 -5.41
N ARG A 261 22.24 16.86 -4.96
CA ARG A 261 20.94 16.47 -5.51
C ARG A 261 19.97 17.66 -5.58
N SER A 262 20.50 18.84 -5.85
CA SER A 262 19.78 20.11 -5.82
C SER A 262 18.69 20.24 -6.90
N ASN A 263 18.88 19.62 -8.07
CA ASN A 263 17.89 19.67 -9.16
C ASN A 263 16.83 18.54 -9.07
N VAL A 264 16.86 17.71 -8.02
CA VAL A 264 15.92 16.59 -7.86
C VAL A 264 14.58 17.15 -7.41
N ASN A 265 13.54 16.89 -8.20
CA ASN A 265 12.18 17.26 -7.85
C ASN A 265 11.30 16.01 -7.65
N SER A 266 10.04 16.21 -7.26
CA SER A 266 9.11 15.12 -6.98
C SER A 266 8.79 14.24 -8.19
N LYS A 267 8.95 14.78 -9.42
CA LYS A 267 8.76 14.06 -10.69
C LYS A 267 10.03 13.41 -11.22
N SER A 268 11.19 13.65 -10.61
CA SER A 268 12.43 12.96 -10.97
C SER A 268 12.29 11.45 -10.78
N PRO A 269 12.83 10.62 -11.70
CA PRO A 269 12.90 9.18 -11.52
C PRO A 269 13.67 8.81 -10.24
N ALA A 270 13.09 7.93 -9.43
CA ALA A 270 13.72 7.41 -8.23
C ALA A 270 14.15 5.95 -8.44
N MET A 271 13.38 5.19 -9.22
CA MET A 271 13.68 3.79 -9.49
C MET A 271 13.00 3.28 -10.77
N TYR A 272 13.57 2.22 -11.34
CA TYR A 272 13.01 1.47 -12.46
C TYR A 272 12.64 0.06 -12.00
N ILE A 273 11.36 -0.31 -12.17
CA ILE A 273 10.85 -1.65 -11.85
C ILE A 273 10.51 -2.37 -13.15
N TYR A 274 11.00 -3.60 -13.32
CA TYR A 274 10.77 -4.36 -14.54
C TYR A 274 9.49 -5.19 -14.45
N THR A 275 8.68 -5.12 -15.49
CA THR A 275 7.45 -5.92 -15.65
C THR A 275 7.58 -6.81 -16.87
N SER A 276 6.91 -7.96 -16.88
CA SER A 276 7.09 -9.02 -17.90
C SER A 276 6.81 -8.58 -19.34
N GLY A 277 6.17 -7.43 -19.57
CA GLY A 277 5.96 -6.86 -20.91
C GLY A 277 5.04 -7.71 -21.79
N THR A 278 4.19 -7.08 -22.59
CA THR A 278 3.33 -7.82 -23.55
C THR A 278 4.11 -8.42 -24.72
N THR A 279 5.33 -7.93 -24.96
CA THR A 279 6.22 -8.28 -26.08
C THR A 279 7.26 -9.34 -25.72
N GLY A 280 7.16 -9.97 -24.54
CA GLY A 280 8.04 -11.04 -24.07
C GLY A 280 9.32 -10.57 -23.36
N LEU A 281 9.86 -9.41 -23.72
CA LEU A 281 10.98 -8.80 -22.99
C LEU A 281 10.51 -7.81 -21.91
N PRO A 282 11.17 -7.80 -20.73
CA PRO A 282 10.74 -6.94 -19.64
C PRO A 282 10.86 -5.44 -19.95
N LYS A 283 9.88 -4.65 -19.52
CA LYS A 283 9.87 -3.19 -19.69
C LYS A 283 10.14 -2.49 -18.36
N ALA A 284 10.97 -1.44 -18.40
CA ALA A 284 11.26 -0.59 -17.25
C ALA A 284 10.10 0.37 -16.96
N ALA A 285 9.37 0.15 -15.87
CA ALA A 285 8.40 1.10 -15.35
C ALA A 285 9.11 2.18 -14.54
N VAL A 286 8.94 3.44 -14.96
CA VAL A 286 9.56 4.60 -14.30
C VAL A 286 8.77 4.98 -13.06
N ILE A 287 9.38 4.86 -11.88
CA ILE A 287 8.76 5.22 -10.61
C ILE A 287 9.44 6.49 -10.09
N THR A 288 8.68 7.58 -9.99
CA THR A 288 9.15 8.89 -9.50
C THR A 288 9.07 8.97 -7.98
N HIS A 289 9.77 9.94 -7.36
CA HIS A 289 9.66 10.18 -5.92
C HIS A 289 8.20 10.43 -5.46
N GLU A 290 7.40 11.15 -6.24
CA GLU A 290 5.98 11.37 -5.99
C GLU A 290 5.19 10.06 -6.01
N ARG A 291 5.43 9.19 -7.00
CA ARG A 291 4.77 7.87 -7.09
C ARG A 291 5.10 7.00 -5.87
N ILE A 292 6.33 7.04 -5.38
CA ILE A 292 6.70 6.33 -4.16
C ILE A 292 5.89 6.87 -2.97
N LEU A 293 5.82 8.20 -2.79
CA LEU A 293 5.05 8.81 -1.71
C LEU A 293 3.55 8.47 -1.79
N LEU A 294 2.98 8.48 -3.00
CA LEU A 294 1.58 8.11 -3.24
C LEU A 294 1.32 6.65 -2.91
N GLY A 295 2.18 5.74 -3.37
CA GLY A 295 2.09 4.32 -3.04
C GLY A 295 2.15 4.08 -1.54
N CYS A 296 3.05 4.79 -0.85
CA CYS A 296 3.17 4.72 0.60
C CYS A 296 2.02 5.41 1.34
N GLY A 297 1.26 6.27 0.66
CA GLY A 297 0.12 6.96 1.24
C GLY A 297 -0.90 5.98 1.85
N LEU A 298 -1.02 4.78 1.29
CA LEU A 298 -1.84 3.71 1.86
C LEU A 298 -1.44 3.34 3.30
N PHE A 299 -0.16 3.48 3.68
CA PHE A 299 0.27 3.28 5.07
C PHE A 299 -0.23 4.39 6.01
N PHE A 300 -0.47 5.61 5.53
CA PHE A 300 -1.15 6.62 6.35
C PHE A 300 -2.62 6.30 6.58
N THR A 301 -3.22 5.45 5.75
CA THR A 301 -4.60 4.98 5.95
C THR A 301 -4.69 3.76 6.86
N SER A 302 -3.57 3.05 7.07
CA SER A 302 -3.51 1.80 7.82
C SER A 302 -3.06 1.99 9.27
N VAL A 303 -3.20 0.94 10.07
CA VAL A 303 -2.83 0.89 11.49
C VAL A 303 -1.31 0.69 11.71
N LEU A 304 -0.48 0.99 10.70
CA LEU A 304 0.97 0.86 10.86
C LEU A 304 1.45 2.01 11.75
N THR A 305 2.20 1.68 12.78
CA THR A 305 2.77 2.61 13.76
C THR A 305 4.28 2.46 13.78
N SER A 306 4.95 3.36 14.50
CA SER A 306 6.40 3.23 14.69
C SER A 306 6.78 1.95 15.43
N GLU A 307 5.88 1.38 16.23
CA GLU A 307 6.15 0.19 17.05
C GLU A 307 6.00 -1.13 16.27
N ASP A 308 5.59 -1.04 15.00
CA ASP A 308 5.41 -2.22 14.18
C ASP A 308 6.72 -2.80 13.64
N ILE A 309 6.71 -4.14 13.53
CA ILE A 309 7.75 -4.91 12.85
C ILE A 309 7.10 -5.57 11.63
N VAL A 310 7.47 -5.09 10.45
CA VAL A 310 6.96 -5.57 9.16
C VAL A 310 7.86 -6.69 8.66
N TYR A 311 7.36 -7.91 8.62
CA TYR A 311 8.07 -9.04 8.05
C TYR A 311 7.91 -9.09 6.53
N ASN A 312 9.05 -9.06 5.82
CA ASN A 312 9.12 -9.00 4.37
C ASN A 312 9.99 -10.12 3.81
N THR A 313 9.36 -10.98 3.01
CA THR A 313 10.01 -12.11 2.30
C THR A 313 9.94 -11.95 0.78
N LEU A 314 9.36 -10.84 0.31
CA LEU A 314 9.18 -10.57 -1.11
C LEU A 314 10.49 -10.04 -1.71
N PRO A 315 10.78 -10.30 -2.99
CA PRO A 315 12.02 -9.85 -3.60
C PRO A 315 12.09 -8.32 -3.70
N LEU A 316 13.16 -7.71 -3.17
CA LEU A 316 13.37 -6.26 -3.11
C LEU A 316 13.57 -5.61 -4.48
N TYR A 317 13.80 -6.37 -5.55
CA TYR A 317 13.77 -5.84 -6.92
C TYR A 317 12.34 -5.64 -7.47
N HIS A 318 11.30 -6.02 -6.71
CA HIS A 318 9.91 -5.77 -7.05
C HIS A 318 9.27 -4.66 -6.21
N GLY A 319 8.40 -3.87 -6.85
CA GLY A 319 7.76 -2.72 -6.22
C GLY A 319 6.96 -3.04 -4.95
N ALA A 320 6.31 -4.21 -4.86
CA ALA A 320 5.56 -4.61 -3.67
C ALA A 320 6.47 -4.74 -2.43
N ALA A 321 7.66 -5.35 -2.57
CA ALA A 321 8.60 -5.50 -1.47
C ALA A 321 9.18 -4.16 -1.02
N LEU A 322 9.53 -3.29 -1.98
CA LEU A 322 10.06 -1.95 -1.72
C LEU A 322 9.01 -1.05 -1.07
N LEU A 323 7.73 -1.21 -1.42
CA LEU A 323 6.65 -0.52 -0.74
C LEU A 323 6.65 -0.82 0.77
N GLY A 324 6.99 -2.04 1.19
CA GLY A 324 7.19 -2.39 2.60
C GLY A 324 8.34 -1.61 3.26
N VAL A 325 9.48 -1.49 2.57
CA VAL A 325 10.64 -0.70 3.03
C VAL A 325 10.25 0.77 3.20
N HIS A 326 9.65 1.36 2.17
CA HIS A 326 9.26 2.76 2.17
C HIS A 326 8.16 3.05 3.22
N GLY A 327 7.23 2.12 3.44
CA GLY A 327 6.21 2.19 4.49
C GLY A 327 6.83 2.23 5.88
N CYS A 328 7.84 1.39 6.13
CA CYS A 328 8.58 1.40 7.40
C CYS A 328 9.26 2.75 7.63
N ILE A 329 9.97 3.27 6.63
CA ILE A 329 10.63 4.59 6.72
C ILE A 329 9.62 5.71 6.99
N MET A 330 8.52 5.72 6.22
CA MET A 330 7.48 6.74 6.34
C MET A 330 6.90 6.79 7.76
N GLN A 331 6.63 5.62 8.34
CA GLN A 331 6.02 5.50 9.65
C GLN A 331 7.04 5.51 10.81
N GLY A 332 8.32 5.27 10.54
CA GLY A 332 9.35 5.05 11.56
C GLY A 332 9.26 3.66 12.21
N ALA A 333 8.82 2.66 11.45
CA ALA A 333 8.68 1.26 11.85
C ALA A 333 9.97 0.47 11.56
N THR A 334 9.97 -0.81 11.93
CA THR A 334 11.08 -1.75 11.71
C THR A 334 10.72 -2.76 10.61
N LEU A 335 11.68 -3.09 9.73
CA LEU A 335 11.55 -4.12 8.71
C LEU A 335 12.30 -5.39 9.12
N ALA A 336 11.62 -6.51 9.28
CA ALA A 336 12.25 -7.81 9.37
C ALA A 336 12.39 -8.41 7.97
N LEU A 337 13.61 -8.41 7.43
CA LEU A 337 13.89 -8.84 6.07
C LEU A 337 14.33 -10.31 6.03
N ARG A 338 13.83 -11.05 5.05
CA ARG A 338 14.31 -12.40 4.74
C ARG A 338 14.92 -12.46 3.35
N SER A 339 16.02 -13.21 3.23
CA SER A 339 16.73 -13.43 1.96
C SER A 339 15.86 -14.13 0.90
N LYS A 340 15.09 -15.14 1.31
CA LYS A 340 14.20 -15.91 0.43
C LYS A 340 12.99 -16.42 1.20
N PHE A 341 11.82 -16.42 0.56
CA PHE A 341 10.60 -17.01 1.10
C PHE A 341 10.77 -18.51 1.41
N SER A 342 10.26 -18.93 2.57
CA SER A 342 10.14 -20.33 2.96
C SER A 342 8.81 -20.54 3.69
N ALA A 343 7.94 -21.38 3.13
CA ALA A 343 6.61 -21.62 3.69
C ALA A 343 6.69 -22.30 5.07
N SER A 344 7.62 -23.24 5.27
CA SER A 344 7.79 -23.96 6.53
C SER A 344 8.37 -23.10 7.65
N GLN A 345 9.25 -22.15 7.31
CA GLN A 345 9.90 -21.27 8.28
C GLN A 345 9.16 -19.94 8.48
N PHE A 346 8.16 -19.62 7.66
CA PHE A 346 7.51 -18.31 7.66
C PHE A 346 7.03 -17.88 9.05
N TRP A 347 6.28 -18.75 9.74
CA TRP A 347 5.76 -18.48 11.08
C TRP A 347 6.81 -18.64 12.18
N VAL A 348 7.91 -19.36 11.93
CA VAL A 348 9.04 -19.42 12.86
C VAL A 348 9.75 -18.07 12.88
N ASP A 349 10.04 -17.52 11.71
CA ASP A 349 10.66 -16.20 11.56
C ASP A 349 9.76 -15.07 12.09
N CYS A 350 8.45 -15.11 11.81
CA CYS A 350 7.52 -14.11 12.35
C CYS A 350 7.62 -14.04 13.88
N ARG A 351 7.80 -15.18 14.55
CA ARG A 351 7.99 -15.25 16.00
C ARG A 351 9.38 -14.78 16.42
N LYS A 352 10.44 -15.24 15.73
CA LYS A 352 11.82 -14.81 15.98
C LYS A 352 11.94 -13.28 15.99
N TYR A 353 11.30 -12.62 15.03
CA TYR A 353 11.36 -11.16 14.89
C TYR A 353 10.24 -10.40 15.62
N ASN A 354 9.32 -11.08 16.32
CA ASN A 354 8.11 -10.47 16.89
C ASN A 354 7.32 -9.64 15.86
N ALA A 355 7.16 -10.19 14.64
CA ALA A 355 6.50 -9.51 13.54
C ALA A 355 5.03 -9.22 13.87
N THR A 356 4.66 -7.94 13.80
CA THR A 356 3.28 -7.47 14.03
C THR A 356 2.49 -7.37 12.73
N VAL A 357 3.19 -7.20 11.61
CA VAL A 357 2.64 -7.04 10.26
C VAL A 357 3.39 -7.97 9.31
N ILE A 358 2.67 -8.67 8.46
CA ILE A 358 3.26 -9.39 7.32
C ILE A 358 2.94 -8.69 6.01
N LEU A 359 3.94 -8.55 5.16
CA LEU A 359 3.78 -8.13 3.77
C LEU A 359 3.57 -9.37 2.90
N TYR A 360 2.54 -9.38 2.06
CA TYR A 360 2.19 -10.56 1.28
C TYR A 360 1.83 -10.26 -0.17
N ILE A 361 1.78 -11.31 -0.98
CA ILE A 361 1.07 -11.35 -2.26
C ILE A 361 0.13 -12.55 -2.25
N GLY A 362 -0.90 -12.57 -3.10
CA GLY A 362 -1.92 -13.63 -3.08
C GLY A 362 -1.31 -15.04 -3.11
N GLU A 363 -0.27 -15.23 -3.91
CA GLU A 363 0.44 -16.51 -4.05
C GLU A 363 1.17 -16.93 -2.76
N LEU A 364 1.72 -15.97 -2.02
CA LEU A 364 2.34 -16.23 -0.72
C LEU A 364 1.32 -16.82 0.26
N LEU A 365 0.13 -16.22 0.36
CA LEU A 365 -0.94 -16.74 1.23
C LEU A 365 -1.38 -18.14 0.79
N ARG A 366 -1.47 -18.39 -0.53
CA ARG A 366 -1.78 -19.71 -1.06
C ARG A 366 -0.78 -20.77 -0.57
N TYR A 367 0.52 -20.48 -0.57
CA TYR A 367 1.51 -21.41 -0.02
C TYR A 367 1.31 -21.62 1.49
N LEU A 368 1.11 -20.55 2.26
CA LEU A 368 0.92 -20.65 3.72
C LEU A 368 -0.33 -21.45 4.11
N CYS A 369 -1.43 -21.31 3.37
CA CYS A 369 -2.65 -22.09 3.61
C CYS A 369 -2.47 -23.60 3.37
N ASN A 370 -1.44 -24.00 2.62
CA ASN A 370 -1.15 -25.41 2.31
C ASN A 370 -0.09 -26.02 3.24
N VAL A 371 0.49 -25.26 4.17
CA VAL A 371 1.41 -25.79 5.18
C VAL A 371 0.61 -26.44 6.31
N PRO A 372 1.05 -27.58 6.89
CA PRO A 372 0.42 -28.15 8.07
C PRO A 372 0.22 -27.11 9.16
N LYS A 373 -0.98 -27.09 9.74
CA LYS A 373 -1.35 -26.12 10.77
C LYS A 373 -0.51 -26.35 12.02
N VAL A 374 0.52 -25.53 12.20
CA VAL A 374 1.20 -25.39 13.49
C VAL A 374 0.30 -24.47 14.32
N ILE A 375 -0.29 -24.99 15.39
CA ILE A 375 -1.06 -24.18 16.34
C ILE A 375 -0.10 -23.15 16.93
N SER A 376 -0.21 -21.89 16.52
CA SER A 376 0.54 -20.80 17.15
C SER A 376 -0.15 -19.46 16.88
N SER A 377 -0.20 -18.63 17.92
CA SER A 377 -1.03 -17.43 18.03
C SER A 377 -0.17 -16.16 18.07
N ILE A 378 0.35 -15.65 16.95
CA ILE A 378 1.29 -14.50 17.03
C ILE A 378 1.05 -13.35 16.04
N VAL A 379 0.31 -13.51 14.93
CA VAL A 379 0.12 -12.37 14.00
C VAL A 379 -1.17 -11.60 14.27
N GLN A 380 -1.02 -10.32 14.63
CA GLN A 380 -2.13 -9.42 14.96
C GLN A 380 -2.71 -8.70 13.73
N ARG A 381 -1.91 -8.42 12.67
CA ARG A 381 -2.35 -7.63 11.51
C ARG A 381 -1.73 -8.13 10.19
N LEU A 382 -2.51 -8.15 9.11
CA LEU A 382 -2.02 -8.36 7.74
C LEU A 382 -2.08 -7.09 6.93
N GLN A 383 -1.08 -6.84 6.09
CA GLN A 383 -1.03 -5.66 5.25
C GLN A 383 -0.63 -6.00 3.80
N LEU A 384 -1.55 -5.64 2.89
CA LEU A 384 -1.54 -5.62 1.42
C LEU A 384 -0.68 -6.65 0.65
N GLY A 385 -1.39 -7.37 -0.23
CA GLY A 385 -0.91 -7.92 -1.50
C GLY A 385 -1.93 -7.62 -2.58
N ASN A 386 -1.52 -7.43 -3.85
CA ASN A 386 -2.32 -6.97 -5.00
C ASN A 386 -3.55 -7.85 -5.36
N SER A 387 -4.53 -7.93 -4.47
CA SER A 387 -5.92 -8.26 -4.77
C SER A 387 -6.77 -7.20 -4.07
N SER A 388 -7.78 -6.73 -4.79
CA SER A 388 -8.69 -5.62 -4.46
C SER A 388 -9.63 -5.92 -3.28
N SER A 389 -9.11 -6.47 -2.20
CA SER A 389 -9.86 -6.86 -1.02
C SER A 389 -9.36 -6.09 0.19
N THR A 390 -10.28 -5.28 0.73
CA THR A 390 -10.39 -4.74 2.08
C THR A 390 -9.49 -5.41 3.13
N GLU A 391 -8.94 -4.62 4.06
CA GLU A 391 -8.34 -5.07 5.33
C GLU A 391 -8.88 -6.44 5.78
N MET A 392 -8.07 -7.49 5.63
CA MET A 392 -8.29 -8.75 6.33
C MET A 392 -7.42 -8.72 7.58
N VAL A 393 -7.96 -8.15 8.65
CA VAL A 393 -7.50 -8.52 10.00
C VAL A 393 -8.06 -9.92 10.24
N TYR A 394 -7.24 -10.96 10.13
CA TYR A 394 -7.59 -12.26 10.69
C TYR A 394 -7.37 -12.16 12.21
N PRO A 395 -8.42 -12.25 13.05
CA PRO A 395 -8.20 -12.69 14.42
C PRO A 395 -7.77 -14.16 14.32
N CYS A 396 -6.48 -14.46 14.44
CA CYS A 396 -6.05 -15.83 14.68
C CYS A 396 -6.33 -16.16 16.15
N ALA A 397 -7.62 -16.25 16.51
CA ALA A 397 -8.08 -16.89 17.72
C ALA A 397 -8.61 -18.27 17.32
N ILE A 398 -7.72 -19.27 17.31
CA ILE A 398 -8.17 -20.66 17.26
C ILE A 398 -8.54 -21.03 18.70
N SER A 399 -9.83 -20.95 19.02
CA SER A 399 -10.37 -21.43 20.30
C SER A 399 -10.24 -22.96 20.39
N PRO A 400 -9.89 -23.54 21.56
CA PRO A 400 -9.78 -24.98 21.71
C PRO A 400 -11.18 -25.60 21.81
N SER A 401 -11.66 -26.23 20.75
CA SER A 401 -12.77 -27.18 20.85
C SER A 401 -12.23 -28.61 20.73
N THR A 402 -12.41 -29.34 21.83
CA THR A 402 -12.17 -30.76 22.14
C THR A 402 -12.50 -31.73 20.99
N PRO A 403 -11.82 -32.89 20.90
CA PRO A 403 -12.01 -33.84 19.80
C PRO A 403 -13.27 -34.67 20.02
N GLN A 404 -14.19 -34.68 19.05
CA GLN A 404 -15.17 -35.75 18.93
C GLN A 404 -14.91 -36.61 17.69
N HIS A 405 -15.09 -37.89 17.92
CA HIS A 405 -14.57 -39.01 17.18
C HIS A 405 -15.65 -39.59 16.26
N LYS A 406 -15.21 -40.14 15.12
CA LYS A 406 -15.78 -41.24 14.31
C LYS A 406 -16.66 -40.94 13.08
N ARG A 407 -16.01 -41.24 11.93
CA ARG A 407 -16.31 -42.28 10.91
C ARG A 407 -17.36 -42.06 9.79
N LYS A 408 -16.77 -41.99 8.58
CA LYS A 408 -16.88 -42.92 7.40
C LYS A 408 -17.96 -42.74 6.31
N LYS A 409 -17.47 -43.10 5.10
CA LYS A 409 -18.09 -43.33 3.77
C LYS A 409 -18.32 -42.04 2.98
N GLY A 410 -17.81 -41.83 1.76
CA GLY A 410 -17.47 -42.74 0.66
C GLY A 410 -18.29 -42.28 -0.55
N GLY A 411 -17.67 -41.90 -1.67
CA GLY A 411 -18.42 -41.45 -2.85
C GLY A 411 -17.56 -40.73 -3.90
N ALA A 412 -17.71 -41.17 -5.14
CA ALA A 412 -16.81 -40.97 -6.26
C ALA A 412 -16.98 -39.64 -7.03
N PHE A 413 -15.96 -39.36 -7.84
CA PHE A 413 -15.96 -38.64 -9.13
C PHE A 413 -17.18 -37.79 -9.52
N GLY A 414 -16.93 -36.50 -9.80
CA GLY A 414 -17.83 -35.64 -10.57
C GLY A 414 -17.11 -34.44 -11.17
N ARG A 415 -16.77 -34.53 -12.47
CA ARG A 415 -16.32 -33.39 -13.28
C ARG A 415 -17.42 -32.33 -13.32
N GLY A 416 -17.08 -31.08 -13.05
CA GLY A 416 -17.99 -29.94 -13.20
C GLY A 416 -17.23 -28.66 -13.57
N ARG A 417 -17.03 -28.43 -14.87
CA ARG A 417 -16.72 -27.11 -15.41
C ARG A 417 -17.89 -26.18 -15.08
N LYS A 418 -17.67 -25.11 -14.32
CA LYS A 418 -18.56 -23.94 -14.32
C LYS A 418 -17.79 -22.70 -14.78
N ARG A 419 -18.22 -22.21 -15.95
CA ARG A 419 -17.91 -20.88 -16.50
C ARG A 419 -18.33 -19.83 -15.47
N MET A 420 -17.43 -18.93 -15.07
CA MET A 420 -17.80 -17.65 -14.48
C MET A 420 -17.82 -16.61 -15.59
N GLY A 421 -18.97 -15.95 -15.75
CA GLY A 421 -19.20 -14.91 -16.72
C GLY A 421 -18.37 -13.66 -16.43
N HIS A 422 -17.83 -13.09 -17.50
CA HIS A 422 -17.25 -11.75 -17.51
C HIS A 422 -18.31 -10.71 -17.15
N VAL A 423 -18.11 -10.03 -16.02
CA VAL A 423 -18.63 -8.67 -15.83
C VAL A 423 -17.42 -7.74 -15.96
N GLY A 424 -17.39 -7.00 -17.06
CA GLY A 424 -16.34 -6.05 -17.38
C GLY A 424 -16.36 -4.88 -16.41
N ALA A 425 -15.45 -4.91 -15.44
CA ALA A 425 -14.92 -3.71 -14.81
C ALA A 425 -13.42 -3.69 -15.12
N LYS A 426 -12.99 -2.73 -15.96
CA LYS A 426 -11.57 -2.51 -16.24
C LYS A 426 -10.87 -2.18 -14.91
N PRO A 427 -9.88 -2.98 -14.45
CA PRO A 427 -9.10 -2.62 -13.28
C PRO A 427 -8.24 -1.40 -13.64
N LEU A 428 -8.35 -0.34 -12.82
CA LEU A 428 -7.40 0.76 -12.85
C LEU A 428 -6.09 0.23 -12.27
N PHE A 429 -5.22 -0.30 -13.13
CA PHE A 429 -3.85 -0.61 -12.75
C PHE A 429 -3.15 0.73 -12.46
N LEU A 430 -2.90 1.01 -11.17
CA LEU A 430 -1.83 1.94 -10.81
C LEU A 430 -0.50 1.23 -11.10
N CYS A 431 -0.04 1.39 -12.34
CA CYS A 431 1.34 1.14 -12.75
C CYS A 431 2.25 2.27 -12.28
#